data_AF-A0A0P0G0W0-F1
#
_entry.id   AF-A0A0P0G0W0-F1
#
_cell.length_a   1.000
_cell.length_b   1.000
_cell.length_c   1.000
_cell.angle_alpha   90.00
_cell.angle_beta   90.00
_cell.angle_gamma   90.00
#
_symmetry.space_group_name_H-M   'P 1'
#
loop_
_entity.id
_entity.type
_entity.pdbx_description
1 polymer ?
#
loop_
_entity_poly.entity_id
_entity_poly.type
_entity_poly.pdbx_seq_one_letter_code
_entity_poly.pdbx_strand_id
1 'polypeptide(L)'
;MKLKYYFTLLSLLSFMACSDDSPSTPDTPDQPDVPNSVEKLVTINAGKTYQTITGFGASDCWNPSYVGKYWTNSREKITELLFSSEIQAGSPKGIGLSMWRVNLGGGTAEQGDASGITDKSRRAESYLTNDLTLDWNRCEGQRYFLNRAKEFGCESIVLFSNTPPVQYTQNGKGFSNQGGVSNLKNDCYDDFAAYMGDVAQYYIDKGYPVTHISPVNEPQYNWDGGQEGSGWTNDEVARLARELDDALTERNLSTDILLGESGDWEYLYKTKDDANRSNVMSAFFTPGSSAYVGNLNHVKKLICGHSYWTDGTWDGMRSVRKQVAQAATQYGVDVWQSEWSMLGDNYSNTEFVGYDNATEMDIAFYMSRVIHNDLTVAGVSSWSYWTSMDVARWGHKNRFLLISLVPGGGINDNNDNIEKEGTFQPTATLWVLGNYSLFIRPGYQRINMQLTESLNFFGSAWLSPQGDKIVAVFTNMSSKNVRLSETHEGWSNEATSIRTYTTTNSKKLTEATVSAGESVLLEAESVTTVVYNLK
;
A
#
# COMPACT_ATOMS: atom_id res chain seq x y z
N MET A 1 -34.22 72.38 -12.61
CA MET A 1 -35.38 71.61 -13.08
C MET A 1 -35.02 70.98 -14.44
N LYS A 2 -34.94 69.65 -14.43
CA LYS A 2 -34.90 68.63 -15.50
C LYS A 2 -34.42 68.91 -16.95
N LEU A 3 -33.54 67.97 -17.34
CA LEU A 3 -33.28 67.33 -18.64
C LEU A 3 -32.57 68.14 -19.73
N LYS A 4 -31.47 67.57 -20.25
CA LYS A 4 -31.42 67.06 -21.64
C LYS A 4 -30.16 66.22 -21.96
N TYR A 5 -30.45 65.04 -22.51
CA TYR A 5 -29.77 64.20 -23.51
C TYR A 5 -28.44 63.47 -23.25
N TYR A 6 -28.58 62.14 -23.44
CA TYR A 6 -27.59 61.11 -23.64
C TYR A 6 -26.76 61.32 -24.92
N PHE A 7 -25.47 60.98 -24.85
CA PHE A 7 -24.71 60.48 -25.99
C PHE A 7 -23.88 59.26 -25.55
N THR A 8 -24.11 58.16 -26.26
CA THR A 8 -23.46 56.86 -26.10
C THR A 8 -22.10 56.90 -26.78
N LEU A 9 -21.03 56.47 -26.09
CA LEU A 9 -19.75 56.17 -26.72
C LEU A 9 -19.29 54.77 -26.29
N LEU A 10 -19.18 53.87 -27.26
CA LEU A 10 -18.60 52.54 -27.13
C LEU A 10 -17.10 52.67 -26.85
N SER A 11 -16.62 52.14 -25.73
CA SER A 11 -15.20 51.96 -25.44
C SER A 11 -14.83 50.49 -25.60
N LEU A 12 -14.08 50.18 -26.67
CA LEU A 12 -13.30 48.95 -26.79
C LEU A 12 -12.11 49.02 -25.81
N LEU A 13 -12.02 48.07 -24.90
CA LEU A 13 -10.82 47.83 -24.08
C LEU A 13 -10.03 46.66 -24.69
N SER A 14 -8.81 46.95 -25.11
CA SER A 14 -7.81 45.98 -25.56
C SER A 14 -7.11 45.35 -24.35
N PHE A 15 -7.03 44.02 -24.33
CA PHE A 15 -6.20 43.25 -23.40
C PHE A 15 -4.71 43.48 -23.71
N MET A 16 -3.92 43.89 -22.71
CA MET A 16 -2.46 43.68 -22.70
C MET A 16 -2.15 42.60 -21.66
N ALA A 17 -1.51 41.52 -22.13
CA ALA A 17 -0.88 40.51 -21.30
C ALA A 17 0.51 41.00 -20.90
N CYS A 18 0.82 40.94 -19.60
CA CYS A 18 2.17 41.14 -19.08
C CYS A 18 2.94 39.82 -19.20
N SER A 19 4.09 39.84 -19.87
CA SER A 19 5.10 38.79 -19.81
C SER A 19 6.04 39.05 -18.64
N ASP A 20 6.23 38.07 -17.78
CA ASP A 20 7.26 38.09 -16.73
C ASP A 20 8.63 37.74 -17.34
N ASP A 21 9.44 38.76 -17.62
CA ASP A 21 10.88 38.60 -17.83
C ASP A 21 11.58 38.70 -16.47
N SER A 22 12.28 37.64 -16.07
CA SER A 22 13.22 37.67 -14.93
C SER A 22 14.66 37.86 -15.45
N PRO A 23 15.53 38.59 -14.73
CA PRO A 23 16.88 38.90 -15.21
C PRO A 23 17.83 37.69 -15.11
N SER A 24 18.72 37.57 -16.09
CA SER A 24 19.75 36.55 -16.22
C SER A 24 20.84 36.63 -15.15
N THR A 25 21.20 35.49 -14.57
CA THR A 25 22.42 35.27 -13.76
C THR A 25 23.54 34.67 -14.62
N PRO A 26 24.83 34.86 -14.27
CA PRO A 26 25.96 34.54 -15.16
C PRO A 26 26.29 33.05 -15.21
N ASP A 27 26.48 32.57 -16.44
CA ASP A 27 27.10 31.34 -16.98
C ASP A 27 27.70 30.33 -16.00
N THR A 28 27.00 29.21 -15.85
CA THR A 28 27.57 27.89 -15.51
C THR A 28 27.83 27.16 -16.83
N PRO A 29 28.89 26.33 -16.99
CA PRO A 29 29.18 25.71 -18.29
C PRO A 29 28.01 24.84 -18.77
N ASP A 30 27.45 25.18 -19.93
CA ASP A 30 26.34 24.49 -20.58
C ASP A 30 26.65 23.01 -20.82
N GLN A 31 25.94 22.13 -20.10
CA GLN A 31 25.67 20.79 -20.58
C GLN A 31 24.74 20.88 -21.80
N PRO A 32 24.84 19.95 -22.78
CA PRO A 32 24.03 20.00 -23.99
C PRO A 32 22.54 20.15 -23.66
N ASP A 33 21.92 21.13 -24.31
CA ASP A 33 20.55 21.51 -24.05
C ASP A 33 19.61 20.44 -24.62
N VAL A 34 19.10 19.55 -23.77
CA VAL A 34 18.05 18.59 -24.16
C VAL A 34 16.76 19.39 -24.34
N PRO A 35 16.20 19.49 -25.56
CA PRO A 35 15.01 20.30 -25.81
C PRO A 35 13.87 19.88 -24.87
N ASN A 36 13.14 20.87 -24.30
CA ASN A 36 11.97 20.68 -23.43
C ASN A 36 12.23 20.08 -22.03
N SER A 37 13.40 20.32 -21.43
CA SER A 37 13.64 20.01 -20.01
C SER A 37 13.65 21.26 -19.12
N VAL A 38 13.26 21.12 -17.85
CA VAL A 38 13.46 22.12 -16.79
C VAL A 38 14.46 21.57 -15.77
N GLU A 39 15.32 22.42 -15.24
CA GLU A 39 16.25 22.02 -14.19
C GLU A 39 15.57 21.99 -12.81
N LYS A 40 15.90 20.99 -11.99
CA LYS A 40 15.52 20.92 -10.58
C LYS A 40 16.74 20.60 -9.72
N LEU A 41 16.98 21.46 -8.72
CA LEU A 41 18.01 21.24 -7.72
C LEU A 41 17.57 20.16 -6.73
N VAL A 42 18.44 19.18 -6.48
CA VAL A 42 18.20 18.10 -5.52
C VAL A 42 19.46 17.85 -4.69
N THR A 43 19.32 17.79 -3.37
CA THR A 43 20.40 17.34 -2.48
C THR A 43 20.05 16.00 -1.87
N ILE A 44 20.88 14.98 -2.09
CA ILE A 44 20.72 13.64 -1.53
C ILE A 44 21.80 13.43 -0.46
N ASN A 45 21.38 13.45 0.81
CA ASN A 45 22.25 13.42 1.97
C ASN A 45 22.11 12.09 2.73
N ALA A 46 23.09 11.21 2.55
CA ALA A 46 23.21 9.93 3.24
C ALA A 46 23.70 10.05 4.69
N GLY A 47 24.23 11.21 5.10
CA GLY A 47 24.62 11.52 6.47
C GLY A 47 23.45 11.81 7.42
N LYS A 48 22.22 11.95 6.91
CA LYS A 48 21.00 12.11 7.72
C LYS A 48 19.97 11.04 7.35
N THR A 49 19.71 10.14 8.28
CA THR A 49 18.84 8.97 8.11
C THR A 49 17.54 9.08 8.89
N TYR A 50 16.55 8.28 8.50
CA TYR A 50 15.24 8.17 9.13
C TYR A 50 14.87 6.68 9.35
N GLN A 51 13.63 6.29 9.11
CA GLN A 51 13.16 4.92 9.32
C GLN A 51 13.78 3.91 8.34
N THR A 52 13.85 2.66 8.79
CA THR A 52 14.26 1.51 7.98
C THR A 52 13.03 0.84 7.38
N ILE A 53 13.08 0.53 6.09
CA ILE A 53 11.99 -0.14 5.38
C ILE A 53 11.97 -1.63 5.74
N THR A 54 10.78 -2.13 6.11
CA THR A 54 10.53 -3.55 6.40
C THR A 54 9.97 -4.30 5.20
N GLY A 55 9.27 -3.61 4.30
CA GLY A 55 8.87 -4.20 3.02
C GLY A 55 7.77 -3.44 2.29
N PHE A 56 7.47 -3.93 1.10
CA PHE A 56 6.33 -3.52 0.28
C PHE A 56 5.48 -4.74 -0.05
N GLY A 57 4.16 -4.61 0.06
CA GLY A 57 3.26 -5.74 -0.08
C GLY A 57 1.99 -5.48 -0.87
N ALA A 58 1.23 -6.57 -0.99
CA ALA A 58 -0.17 -6.59 -1.44
C ALA A 58 -0.88 -7.79 -0.79
N SER A 59 -2.20 -7.83 -0.91
CA SER A 59 -3.05 -8.84 -0.30
C SER A 59 -3.53 -9.92 -1.27
N ASP A 60 -3.64 -11.13 -0.75
CA ASP A 60 -4.21 -12.29 -1.42
C ASP A 60 -5.75 -12.40 -1.30
N CYS A 61 -6.39 -11.40 -0.67
CA CYS A 61 -7.82 -11.42 -0.41
C CYS A 61 -8.62 -11.68 -1.70
N TRP A 62 -9.57 -12.62 -1.61
CA TRP A 62 -10.57 -12.90 -2.66
C TRP A 62 -10.02 -13.58 -3.91
N ASN A 63 -9.85 -12.86 -5.02
CA ASN A 63 -9.58 -13.43 -6.35
C ASN A 63 -8.30 -14.27 -6.46
N PRO A 64 -7.19 -14.00 -5.75
CA PRO A 64 -6.01 -14.84 -5.75
C PRO A 64 -6.30 -16.31 -5.41
N SER A 65 -7.31 -16.59 -4.55
CA SER A 65 -7.76 -17.96 -4.27
C SER A 65 -8.29 -18.67 -5.53
N TYR A 66 -9.08 -17.98 -6.36
CA TYR A 66 -9.60 -18.53 -7.60
C TYR A 66 -8.51 -18.66 -8.66
N VAL A 67 -7.66 -17.64 -8.83
CA VAL A 67 -6.56 -17.66 -9.80
C VAL A 67 -5.58 -18.78 -9.47
N GLY A 68 -5.18 -18.89 -8.20
CA GLY A 68 -4.21 -19.89 -7.74
C GLY A 68 -4.71 -21.32 -7.96
N LYS A 69 -6.03 -21.54 -7.83
CA LYS A 69 -6.65 -22.86 -7.99
C LYS A 69 -6.99 -23.20 -9.44
N TYR A 70 -7.62 -22.28 -10.16
CA TYR A 70 -8.28 -22.59 -11.45
C TYR A 70 -7.55 -22.06 -12.69
N TRP A 71 -6.76 -20.98 -12.57
CA TRP A 71 -6.12 -20.33 -13.73
C TRP A 71 -4.74 -20.92 -14.03
N THR A 72 -4.71 -22.22 -14.33
CA THR A 72 -3.47 -23.00 -14.41
C THR A 72 -2.49 -22.56 -15.51
N ASN A 73 -2.94 -21.91 -16.60
CA ASN A 73 -2.02 -21.40 -17.63
C ASN A 73 -1.46 -20.01 -17.30
N SER A 74 -2.15 -19.24 -16.46
CA SER A 74 -1.85 -17.82 -16.19
C SER A 74 -1.20 -17.57 -14.82
N ARG A 75 -1.49 -18.41 -13.82
CA ARG A 75 -1.07 -18.20 -12.42
C ARG A 75 0.46 -18.12 -12.23
N GLU A 76 1.24 -18.79 -13.06
CA GLU A 76 2.71 -18.70 -13.02
C GLU A 76 3.20 -17.29 -13.39
N LYS A 77 2.66 -16.72 -14.49
CA LYS A 77 3.05 -15.38 -14.95
C LYS A 77 2.53 -14.29 -14.03
N ILE A 78 1.34 -14.46 -13.46
CA ILE A 78 0.78 -13.54 -12.46
C ILE A 78 1.66 -13.50 -11.21
N THR A 79 2.07 -14.66 -10.70
CA THR A 79 2.96 -14.73 -9.53
C THR A 79 4.37 -14.22 -9.84
N GLU A 80 4.87 -14.41 -11.05
CA GLU A 80 6.13 -13.79 -11.50
C GLU A 80 6.03 -12.26 -11.51
N LEU A 81 4.93 -11.69 -12.00
CA LEU A 81 4.71 -10.23 -12.00
C LEU A 81 4.70 -9.62 -10.59
N LEU A 82 4.17 -10.34 -9.60
CA LEU A 82 4.10 -9.86 -8.22
C LEU A 82 5.43 -10.04 -7.48
N PHE A 83 6.05 -11.22 -7.56
CA PHE A 83 7.13 -11.58 -6.64
C PHE A 83 8.52 -11.61 -7.26
N SER A 84 8.67 -11.71 -8.57
CA SER A 84 10.00 -11.76 -9.18
C SER A 84 10.72 -10.43 -9.02
N SER A 85 11.94 -10.49 -8.48
CA SER A 85 12.91 -9.39 -8.45
C SER A 85 13.89 -9.42 -9.62
N GLU A 86 13.72 -10.36 -10.55
CA GLU A 86 14.62 -10.52 -11.69
C GLU A 86 14.42 -9.40 -12.73
N ILE A 87 15.52 -8.79 -13.16
CA ILE A 87 15.57 -7.86 -14.29
C ILE A 87 16.26 -8.57 -15.45
N GLN A 88 15.50 -8.93 -16.48
CA GLN A 88 16.01 -9.65 -17.63
C GLN A 88 16.21 -8.69 -18.80
N ALA A 89 17.47 -8.51 -19.22
CA ALA A 89 17.85 -7.65 -20.34
C ALA A 89 17.25 -6.22 -20.24
N GLY A 90 17.26 -5.63 -19.05
CA GLY A 90 16.73 -4.29 -18.78
C GLY A 90 15.21 -4.20 -18.61
N SER A 91 14.51 -5.34 -18.58
CA SER A 91 13.07 -5.41 -18.33
C SER A 91 12.78 -6.21 -17.05
N PRO A 92 12.20 -5.61 -16.00
CA PRO A 92 11.76 -6.37 -14.83
C PRO A 92 10.71 -7.42 -15.19
N LYS A 93 10.87 -8.64 -14.66
CA LYS A 93 9.87 -9.70 -14.79
C LYS A 93 8.67 -9.50 -13.85
N GLY A 94 8.90 -8.80 -12.75
CA GLY A 94 7.90 -8.43 -11.76
C GLY A 94 8.34 -7.25 -10.91
N ILE A 95 7.58 -7.01 -9.85
CA ILE A 95 7.79 -5.87 -8.93
C ILE A 95 8.51 -6.27 -7.64
N GLY A 96 8.79 -7.57 -7.45
CA GLY A 96 9.53 -8.06 -6.30
C GLY A 96 8.87 -7.73 -4.96
N LEU A 97 7.57 -8.00 -4.75
CA LEU A 97 6.97 -7.79 -3.43
C LEU A 97 7.77 -8.53 -2.34
N SER A 98 8.20 -7.80 -1.31
CA SER A 98 8.95 -8.33 -0.15
C SER A 98 8.04 -8.72 1.01
N MET A 99 6.76 -8.36 0.91
CA MET A 99 5.72 -8.72 1.86
C MET A 99 4.51 -9.28 1.14
N TRP A 100 3.92 -10.35 1.67
CA TRP A 100 2.66 -10.90 1.18
C TRP A 100 1.66 -11.04 2.33
N ARG A 101 0.49 -10.41 2.18
CA ARG A 101 -0.58 -10.47 3.17
C ARG A 101 -1.56 -11.58 2.80
N VAL A 102 -1.69 -12.58 3.66
CA VAL A 102 -2.53 -13.78 3.46
C VAL A 102 -3.77 -13.69 4.34
N ASN A 103 -4.95 -13.64 3.71
CA ASN A 103 -6.23 -13.60 4.40
C ASN A 103 -6.55 -14.97 5.02
N LEU A 104 -6.66 -15.02 6.34
CA LEU A 104 -7.25 -16.11 7.10
C LEU A 104 -8.76 -15.93 7.06
N GLY A 105 -9.38 -16.48 6.02
CA GLY A 105 -10.82 -16.38 5.77
C GLY A 105 -11.67 -16.99 6.89
N GLY A 106 -12.86 -16.43 7.06
CA GLY A 106 -13.84 -16.88 8.06
C GLY A 106 -14.53 -18.20 7.70
N GLY A 107 -14.40 -18.68 6.46
CA GLY A 107 -15.06 -19.91 5.98
C GLY A 107 -16.41 -19.65 5.30
N THR A 108 -16.60 -18.44 4.75
CA THR A 108 -17.82 -18.10 4.01
C THR A 108 -17.89 -18.76 2.63
N ALA A 109 -16.77 -19.21 2.07
CA ALA A 109 -16.75 -19.96 0.82
C ALA A 109 -17.46 -21.32 0.99
N GLU A 110 -17.22 -22.01 2.10
CA GLU A 110 -17.84 -23.29 2.46
C GLU A 110 -19.34 -23.13 2.75
N GLN A 111 -19.77 -21.96 3.23
CA GLN A 111 -21.19 -21.65 3.39
C GLN A 111 -21.91 -21.39 2.05
N GLY A 112 -21.16 -21.07 0.98
CA GLY A 112 -21.74 -20.73 -0.31
C GLY A 112 -22.77 -19.59 -0.21
N ASP A 113 -23.94 -19.76 -0.82
CA ASP A 113 -25.00 -18.75 -0.79
C ASP A 113 -25.57 -18.54 0.61
N ALA A 114 -25.48 -19.55 1.48
CA ALA A 114 -25.90 -19.40 2.86
C ALA A 114 -25.02 -18.39 3.63
N SER A 115 -23.83 -18.02 3.13
CA SER A 115 -23.01 -16.96 3.74
C SER A 115 -23.70 -15.60 3.77
N GLY A 116 -24.63 -15.33 2.84
CA GLY A 116 -25.23 -14.00 2.64
C GLY A 116 -24.34 -13.01 1.88
N ILE A 117 -23.10 -13.39 1.53
CA ILE A 117 -22.22 -12.59 0.65
C ILE A 117 -22.58 -12.92 -0.79
N THR A 118 -23.14 -11.95 -1.51
CA THR A 118 -23.68 -12.15 -2.86
C THR A 118 -22.60 -12.27 -3.93
N ASP A 119 -21.57 -11.42 -3.88
CA ASP A 119 -20.41 -11.55 -4.76
C ASP A 119 -19.58 -12.75 -4.28
N LYS A 120 -19.67 -13.86 -5.01
CA LYS A 120 -18.99 -15.11 -4.63
C LYS A 120 -17.48 -14.94 -4.54
N SER A 121 -16.88 -14.01 -5.30
CA SER A 121 -15.44 -13.77 -5.25
C SER A 121 -14.98 -13.25 -3.89
N ARG A 122 -15.87 -12.60 -3.12
CA ARG A 122 -15.58 -12.05 -1.78
C ARG A 122 -15.75 -13.05 -0.63
N ARG A 123 -16.14 -14.29 -0.94
CA ARG A 123 -16.19 -15.38 0.03
C ARG A 123 -14.78 -15.96 0.20
N ALA A 124 -14.40 -16.32 1.43
CA ALA A 124 -13.08 -16.86 1.72
C ALA A 124 -13.14 -18.26 2.36
N GLU A 125 -12.22 -19.14 1.98
CA GLU A 125 -12.03 -20.46 2.60
C GLU A 125 -11.39 -20.31 3.99
N SER A 126 -11.61 -21.29 4.86
CA SER A 126 -10.95 -21.40 6.17
C SER A 126 -10.36 -22.78 6.36
N TYR A 127 -9.22 -22.88 7.05
CA TYR A 127 -8.69 -24.20 7.46
C TYR A 127 -9.61 -24.88 8.48
N LEU A 128 -10.38 -24.11 9.26
CA LEU A 128 -11.30 -24.64 10.25
C LEU A 128 -12.54 -25.24 9.59
N THR A 129 -12.82 -26.49 9.91
CA THR A 129 -13.98 -27.25 9.44
C THR A 129 -15.16 -27.13 10.41
N ASN A 130 -16.33 -27.63 10.01
CA ASN A 130 -17.52 -27.63 10.86
C ASN A 130 -17.46 -28.59 12.05
N ASP A 131 -16.55 -29.56 12.04
CA ASP A 131 -16.26 -30.44 13.17
C ASP A 131 -15.13 -29.92 14.07
N LEU A 132 -14.73 -28.65 13.89
CA LEU A 132 -13.69 -27.96 14.65
C LEU A 132 -12.30 -28.61 14.53
N THR A 133 -12.00 -29.14 13.35
CA THR A 133 -10.68 -29.67 13.00
C THR A 133 -10.03 -28.80 11.91
N LEU A 134 -8.71 -28.94 11.72
CA LEU A 134 -7.97 -28.22 10.68
C LEU A 134 -7.76 -29.12 9.47
N ASP A 135 -8.26 -28.68 8.31
CA ASP A 135 -7.99 -29.34 7.02
C ASP A 135 -6.96 -28.55 6.22
N TRP A 136 -5.70 -29.00 6.30
CA TRP A 136 -4.58 -28.40 5.60
C TRP A 136 -4.65 -28.50 4.06
N ASN A 137 -5.62 -29.22 3.49
CA ASN A 137 -5.86 -29.27 2.05
C ASN A 137 -6.75 -28.13 1.54
N ARG A 138 -7.37 -27.34 2.42
CA ARG A 138 -8.15 -26.15 2.05
C ARG A 138 -7.25 -24.98 1.63
N CYS A 139 -7.89 -23.89 1.17
CA CYS A 139 -7.23 -22.67 0.74
C CYS A 139 -6.19 -22.95 -0.36
N GLU A 140 -6.48 -23.85 -1.29
CA GLU A 140 -5.52 -24.35 -2.29
C GLU A 140 -4.91 -23.23 -3.14
N GLY A 141 -5.74 -22.27 -3.58
CA GLY A 141 -5.25 -21.15 -4.38
C GLY A 141 -4.38 -20.16 -3.59
N GLN A 142 -4.76 -19.85 -2.35
CA GLN A 142 -3.94 -19.02 -1.46
C GLN A 142 -2.61 -19.70 -1.16
N ARG A 143 -2.62 -21.01 -0.88
CA ARG A 143 -1.40 -21.83 -0.71
C ARG A 143 -0.50 -21.77 -1.94
N TYR A 144 -1.06 -21.75 -3.16
CA TYR A 144 -0.28 -21.57 -4.37
C TYR A 144 0.46 -20.23 -4.37
N PHE A 145 -0.24 -19.11 -4.12
CA PHE A 145 0.40 -17.79 -4.06
C PHE A 145 1.43 -17.68 -2.94
N LEU A 146 1.13 -18.19 -1.75
CA LEU A 146 2.05 -18.21 -0.62
C LEU A 146 3.31 -19.04 -0.94
N ASN A 147 3.18 -20.19 -1.59
CA ASN A 147 4.32 -20.98 -2.04
C ASN A 147 5.15 -20.23 -3.09
N ARG A 148 4.51 -19.54 -4.05
CA ARG A 148 5.21 -18.74 -5.06
C ARG A 148 5.93 -17.54 -4.44
N ALA A 149 5.32 -16.84 -3.49
CA ALA A 149 5.96 -15.76 -2.74
C ALA A 149 7.25 -16.26 -2.07
N LYS A 150 7.18 -17.41 -1.39
CA LYS A 150 8.36 -18.05 -0.79
C LYS A 150 9.43 -18.42 -1.82
N GLU A 151 9.05 -19.05 -2.94
CA GLU A 151 10.00 -19.47 -4.00
C GLU A 151 10.75 -18.29 -4.62
N PHE A 152 10.11 -17.13 -4.74
CA PHE A 152 10.73 -15.90 -5.23
C PHE A 152 11.48 -15.11 -4.15
N GLY A 153 11.53 -15.60 -2.91
CA GLY A 153 12.31 -15.00 -1.83
C GLY A 153 11.61 -13.85 -1.11
N CYS A 154 10.27 -13.81 -1.12
CA CYS A 154 9.50 -12.87 -0.30
C CYS A 154 9.87 -13.04 1.18
N GLU A 155 10.36 -11.97 1.80
CA GLU A 155 11.00 -12.00 3.12
C GLU A 155 9.99 -11.97 4.28
N SER A 156 8.74 -11.58 4.03
CA SER A 156 7.72 -11.40 5.07
C SER A 156 6.34 -11.89 4.65
N ILE A 157 5.78 -12.84 5.40
CA ILE A 157 4.36 -13.23 5.31
C ILE A 157 3.61 -12.68 6.52
N VAL A 158 2.55 -11.92 6.24
CA VAL A 158 1.62 -11.42 7.26
C VAL A 158 0.30 -12.19 7.10
N LEU A 159 -0.04 -13.01 8.09
CA LEU A 159 -1.37 -13.60 8.15
C LEU A 159 -2.33 -12.55 8.70
N PHE A 160 -3.45 -12.27 8.06
CA PHE A 160 -4.42 -11.31 8.59
C PHE A 160 -5.84 -11.86 8.51
N SER A 161 -6.75 -11.36 9.34
CA SER A 161 -8.15 -11.83 9.33
C SER A 161 -9.13 -10.66 9.30
N ASN A 162 -10.09 -10.72 8.37
CA ASN A 162 -11.23 -9.79 8.35
C ASN A 162 -12.29 -10.16 9.39
N THR A 163 -12.44 -11.45 9.72
CA THR A 163 -13.49 -11.96 10.59
C THR A 163 -13.06 -13.29 11.23
N PRO A 164 -13.48 -13.58 12.48
CA PRO A 164 -13.24 -14.90 13.06
C PRO A 164 -13.89 -16.02 12.22
N PRO A 165 -13.39 -17.27 12.30
CA PRO A 165 -14.07 -18.42 11.71
C PRO A 165 -15.55 -18.45 12.08
N VAL A 166 -16.43 -18.71 11.10
CA VAL A 166 -17.90 -18.65 11.29
C VAL A 166 -18.42 -19.57 12.38
N GLN A 167 -17.66 -20.60 12.77
CA GLN A 167 -17.96 -21.49 13.89
C GLN A 167 -17.87 -20.77 15.24
N TYR A 168 -16.99 -19.76 15.33
CA TYR A 168 -16.75 -18.95 16.52
C TYR A 168 -17.57 -17.67 16.55
N THR A 169 -18.25 -17.30 15.46
CA THR A 169 -19.03 -16.05 15.42
C THR A 169 -20.42 -16.18 16.03
N GLN A 170 -20.94 -15.08 16.59
CA GLN A 170 -22.24 -15.03 17.27
C GLN A 170 -23.41 -15.38 16.35
N ASN A 171 -23.34 -14.94 15.08
CA ASN A 171 -24.39 -15.14 14.09
C ASN A 171 -24.13 -16.31 13.14
N GLY A 172 -22.98 -17.00 13.26
CA GLY A 172 -22.57 -18.05 12.35
C GLY A 172 -22.29 -17.57 10.92
N LYS A 173 -21.94 -16.29 10.73
CA LYS A 173 -21.61 -15.65 9.44
C LYS A 173 -20.28 -14.91 9.52
N GLY A 174 -19.73 -14.59 8.36
CA GLY A 174 -18.48 -13.82 8.23
C GLY A 174 -18.65 -12.31 8.32
N PHE A 175 -19.87 -11.77 8.16
CA PHE A 175 -20.20 -10.37 8.43
C PHE A 175 -20.90 -10.24 9.80
N SER A 176 -20.92 -9.04 10.37
CA SER A 176 -21.43 -8.79 11.72
C SER A 176 -22.80 -8.11 11.72
N ASN A 177 -23.72 -8.58 12.56
CA ASN A 177 -24.94 -7.84 12.92
C ASN A 177 -24.87 -7.25 14.33
N GLN A 178 -23.67 -7.19 14.93
CA GLN A 178 -23.42 -6.69 16.29
C GLN A 178 -23.13 -5.18 16.32
N GLY A 179 -22.99 -4.53 15.16
CA GLY A 179 -22.65 -3.12 15.09
C GLY A 179 -21.18 -2.88 15.49
N GLY A 180 -20.97 -2.01 16.48
CA GLY A 180 -19.63 -1.56 16.85
C GLY A 180 -18.85 -2.46 17.82
N VAL A 181 -19.28 -3.71 18.01
CA VAL A 181 -18.63 -4.69 18.89
C VAL A 181 -18.38 -5.99 18.14
N SER A 182 -17.54 -6.85 18.71
CA SER A 182 -17.08 -8.08 18.04
C SER A 182 -18.22 -9.05 17.73
N ASN A 183 -18.18 -9.63 16.53
CA ASN A 183 -18.99 -10.78 16.15
C ASN A 183 -18.42 -12.10 16.71
N LEU A 184 -17.35 -12.09 17.50
CA LEU A 184 -16.79 -13.27 18.17
C LEU A 184 -17.62 -13.64 19.40
N LYS A 185 -17.89 -14.92 19.63
CA LYS A 185 -18.49 -15.40 20.88
C LYS A 185 -17.55 -15.15 22.06
N ASN A 186 -18.13 -14.82 23.21
CA ASN A 186 -17.35 -14.49 24.41
C ASN A 186 -16.44 -15.61 24.90
N ASP A 187 -16.78 -16.86 24.62
CA ASP A 187 -16.06 -18.09 24.99
C ASP A 187 -15.18 -18.66 23.87
N CYS A 188 -14.92 -17.90 22.79
CA CYS A 188 -14.08 -18.35 21.67
C CYS A 188 -12.87 -17.43 21.37
N TYR A 189 -12.46 -16.59 22.32
CA TYR A 189 -11.30 -15.70 22.13
C TYR A 189 -9.99 -16.48 22.09
N ASP A 190 -9.82 -17.43 22.99
CA ASP A 190 -8.74 -18.42 23.03
C ASP A 190 -8.81 -19.38 21.84
N ASP A 191 -10.00 -19.85 21.45
CA ASP A 191 -10.18 -20.70 20.26
C ASP A 191 -9.70 -20.00 18.97
N PHE A 192 -10.05 -18.72 18.80
CA PHE A 192 -9.64 -17.96 17.62
C PHE A 192 -8.14 -17.65 17.62
N ALA A 193 -7.59 -17.30 18.78
CA ALA A 193 -6.15 -17.14 18.96
C ALA A 193 -5.37 -18.45 18.65
N ALA A 194 -5.84 -19.59 19.17
CA ALA A 194 -5.27 -20.89 18.92
C ALA A 194 -5.31 -21.26 17.42
N TYR A 195 -6.43 -21.00 16.74
CA TYR A 195 -6.54 -21.18 15.29
C TYR A 195 -5.45 -20.41 14.52
N MET A 196 -5.28 -19.12 14.82
CA MET A 196 -4.25 -18.30 14.16
C MET A 196 -2.83 -18.80 14.48
N GLY A 197 -2.58 -19.20 15.74
CA GLY A 197 -1.33 -19.79 16.18
C GLY A 197 -1.00 -21.12 15.47
N ASP A 198 -1.99 -21.99 15.27
CA ASP A 198 -1.82 -23.28 14.57
C ASP A 198 -1.52 -23.07 13.08
N VAL A 199 -2.20 -22.13 12.42
CA VAL A 199 -1.93 -21.81 11.01
C VAL A 199 -0.51 -21.22 10.87
N ALA A 200 -0.11 -20.33 11.78
CA ALA A 200 1.25 -19.79 11.79
C ALA A 200 2.30 -20.89 11.99
N GLN A 201 2.13 -21.76 12.99
CA GLN A 201 3.02 -22.90 13.25
C GLN A 201 3.15 -23.79 12.02
N TYR A 202 2.03 -24.16 11.39
CA TYR A 202 2.03 -25.02 10.21
C TYR A 202 2.91 -24.47 9.06
N TYR A 203 2.86 -23.15 8.84
CA TYR A 203 3.67 -22.51 7.83
C TYR A 203 5.13 -22.33 8.27
N ILE A 204 5.39 -22.00 9.52
CA ILE A 204 6.76 -21.88 10.03
C ILE A 204 7.49 -23.22 9.98
N ASP A 205 6.84 -24.32 10.34
CA ASP A 205 7.38 -25.69 10.26
C ASP A 205 7.74 -26.09 8.82
N LYS A 206 7.09 -25.47 7.83
CA LYS A 206 7.37 -25.65 6.40
C LYS A 206 8.36 -24.61 5.85
N GLY A 207 8.95 -23.78 6.72
CA GLY A 207 9.96 -22.79 6.37
C GLY A 207 9.41 -21.58 5.62
N TYR A 208 8.15 -21.20 5.84
CA TYR A 208 7.62 -19.92 5.37
C TYR A 208 7.98 -18.81 6.38
N PRO A 209 8.35 -17.60 5.94
CA PRO A 209 8.73 -16.52 6.84
C PRO A 209 7.48 -15.80 7.38
N VAL A 210 6.69 -16.48 8.21
CA VAL A 210 5.54 -15.86 8.90
C VAL A 210 6.05 -14.92 9.99
N THR A 211 6.08 -13.63 9.67
CA THR A 211 6.62 -12.60 10.56
C THR A 211 5.56 -12.04 11.48
N HIS A 212 4.32 -11.84 10.98
CA HIS A 212 3.25 -11.21 11.74
C HIS A 212 1.89 -11.91 11.57
N ILE A 213 1.06 -11.77 12.59
CA ILE A 213 -0.38 -12.03 12.54
C ILE A 213 -1.12 -10.72 12.85
N SER A 214 -2.04 -10.33 11.97
CA SER A 214 -2.95 -9.20 12.15
C SER A 214 -4.38 -9.71 12.38
N PRO A 215 -4.85 -9.77 13.64
CA PRO A 215 -6.05 -10.54 13.98
C PRO A 215 -7.37 -9.84 13.64
N VAL A 216 -7.35 -8.53 13.34
CA VAL A 216 -8.55 -7.70 13.17
C VAL A 216 -8.34 -6.69 12.06
N ASN A 217 -9.33 -6.50 11.19
CA ASN A 217 -9.33 -5.52 10.10
C ASN A 217 -10.38 -4.42 10.31
N GLU A 218 -9.98 -3.15 10.17
CA GLU A 218 -10.81 -1.94 10.30
C GLU A 218 -11.88 -2.03 11.41
N PRO A 219 -11.44 -2.15 12.68
CA PRO A 219 -12.33 -2.40 13.82
C PRO A 219 -13.39 -1.31 14.04
N GLN A 220 -13.17 -0.11 13.49
CA GLN A 220 -14.08 1.02 13.62
C GLN A 220 -15.36 0.91 12.77
N TYR A 221 -15.43 -0.01 11.80
CA TYR A 221 -16.63 -0.20 10.98
C TYR A 221 -17.53 -1.32 11.50
N ASN A 222 -18.82 -1.28 11.15
CA ASN A 222 -19.81 -2.23 11.67
C ASN A 222 -19.87 -3.53 10.86
N TRP A 223 -19.46 -3.50 9.59
CA TRP A 223 -19.37 -4.66 8.71
C TRP A 223 -20.66 -5.50 8.59
N ASP A 224 -21.78 -4.88 8.20
CA ASP A 224 -23.12 -5.49 8.18
C ASP A 224 -23.50 -6.26 6.90
N GLY A 225 -22.59 -6.35 5.93
CA GLY A 225 -22.77 -7.17 4.72
C GLY A 225 -21.75 -6.90 3.62
N GLY A 226 -21.94 -7.55 2.47
CA GLY A 226 -21.15 -7.35 1.25
C GLY A 226 -19.75 -7.99 1.24
N GLN A 227 -19.14 -8.22 2.40
CA GLN A 227 -17.88 -8.95 2.59
C GLN A 227 -17.76 -9.49 4.02
N GLU A 228 -16.72 -10.28 4.28
CA GLU A 228 -16.31 -10.65 5.64
C GLU A 228 -15.83 -9.41 6.43
N GLY A 229 -16.19 -9.32 7.70
CA GLY A 229 -15.82 -8.20 8.58
C GLY A 229 -16.50 -8.26 9.95
N SER A 230 -15.91 -7.60 10.94
CA SER A 230 -16.50 -7.42 12.27
C SER A 230 -16.05 -6.09 12.88
N GLY A 231 -16.95 -5.35 13.52
CA GLY A 231 -16.56 -4.23 14.38
C GLY A 231 -15.88 -4.72 15.65
N TRP A 232 -15.03 -3.90 16.26
CA TRP A 232 -14.36 -4.22 17.53
C TRP A 232 -14.08 -2.95 18.31
N THR A 233 -14.28 -3.00 19.62
CA THR A 233 -13.73 -2.02 20.56
C THR A 233 -12.25 -2.26 20.80
N ASN A 234 -11.52 -1.22 21.20
CA ASN A 234 -10.11 -1.32 21.60
C ASN A 234 -9.92 -2.36 22.72
N ASP A 235 -10.85 -2.47 23.67
CA ASP A 235 -10.78 -3.47 24.74
C ASP A 235 -10.95 -4.91 24.21
N GLU A 236 -11.83 -5.13 23.23
CA GLU A 236 -11.99 -6.44 22.59
C GLU A 236 -10.77 -6.82 21.74
N VAL A 237 -10.21 -5.87 20.99
CA VAL A 237 -8.94 -6.09 20.26
C VAL A 237 -7.81 -6.43 21.23
N ALA A 238 -7.69 -5.69 22.34
CA ALA A 238 -6.68 -5.95 23.36
C ALA A 238 -6.88 -7.31 24.04
N ARG A 239 -8.12 -7.74 24.26
CA ARG A 239 -8.43 -9.09 24.77
C ARG A 239 -7.93 -10.15 23.80
N LEU A 240 -8.28 -10.06 22.52
CA LEU A 240 -7.83 -11.02 21.51
C LEU A 240 -6.30 -11.04 21.35
N ALA A 241 -5.65 -9.87 21.44
CA ALA A 241 -4.19 -9.78 21.40
C ALA A 241 -3.52 -10.52 22.58
N ARG A 242 -4.12 -10.52 23.77
CA ARG A 242 -3.60 -11.27 24.93
C ARG A 242 -3.71 -12.78 24.72
N GLU A 243 -4.86 -13.26 24.26
CA GLU A 243 -5.02 -14.69 23.96
C GLU A 243 -4.07 -15.14 22.84
N LEU A 244 -3.85 -14.30 21.83
CA LEU A 244 -2.90 -14.59 20.77
C LEU A 244 -1.44 -14.55 21.26
N ASP A 245 -1.08 -13.66 22.17
CA ASP A 245 0.24 -13.63 22.81
C ASP A 245 0.54 -14.94 23.55
N ASP A 246 -0.44 -15.42 24.33
CA ASP A 246 -0.36 -16.69 25.04
C ASP A 246 -0.25 -17.88 24.04
N ALA A 247 -1.10 -17.92 23.02
CA ALA A 247 -1.10 -18.98 22.00
C ALA A 247 0.23 -19.06 21.23
N LEU A 248 0.86 -17.93 20.92
CA LEU A 248 2.17 -17.87 20.27
C LEU A 248 3.30 -18.29 21.23
N THR A 249 3.24 -17.85 22.48
CA THR A 249 4.21 -18.19 23.53
C THR A 249 4.20 -19.70 23.80
N GLU A 250 3.03 -20.32 23.96
CA GLU A 250 2.88 -21.76 24.20
C GLU A 250 3.47 -22.62 23.07
N ARG A 251 3.40 -22.12 21.83
CA ARG A 251 3.95 -22.76 20.63
C ARG A 251 5.44 -22.46 20.42
N ASN A 252 6.05 -21.58 21.23
CA ASN A 252 7.41 -21.06 21.04
C ASN A 252 7.64 -20.41 19.67
N LEU A 253 6.61 -19.72 19.14
CA LEU A 253 6.72 -19.01 17.87
C LEU A 253 7.42 -17.67 18.07
N SER A 254 8.17 -17.20 17.08
CA SER A 254 8.77 -15.85 17.09
C SER A 254 7.93 -14.81 16.34
N THR A 255 6.72 -15.19 15.92
CA THR A 255 5.81 -14.34 15.17
C THR A 255 5.28 -13.22 16.05
N ASP A 256 5.15 -12.03 15.47
CA ASP A 256 4.66 -10.85 16.18
C ASP A 256 3.18 -10.57 15.86
N ILE A 257 2.49 -9.85 16.74
CA ILE A 257 1.10 -9.43 16.56
C ILE A 257 1.11 -8.01 16.02
N LEU A 258 0.51 -7.81 14.84
CA LEU A 258 0.34 -6.51 14.21
C LEU A 258 -1.08 -5.98 14.52
N LEU A 259 -1.16 -4.85 15.21
CA LEU A 259 -2.42 -4.24 15.63
C LEU A 259 -2.63 -2.88 14.97
N GLY A 260 -3.88 -2.41 15.00
CA GLY A 260 -4.30 -1.13 14.47
C GLY A 260 -5.30 -1.33 13.35
N GLU A 261 -4.79 -1.61 12.14
CA GLU A 261 -5.55 -1.84 10.89
C GLU A 261 -6.73 -0.86 10.73
N SER A 262 -6.59 0.36 11.22
CA SER A 262 -7.66 1.34 11.15
C SER A 262 -7.78 1.80 9.70
N GLY A 263 -8.97 1.63 9.12
CA GLY A 263 -9.33 2.10 7.78
C GLY A 263 -9.05 3.59 7.49
N ASP A 264 -8.76 4.41 8.50
CA ASP A 264 -8.35 5.81 8.36
C ASP A 264 -7.29 6.13 9.42
N TRP A 265 -6.20 6.80 9.02
CA TRP A 265 -5.13 7.29 9.89
C TRP A 265 -5.60 8.04 11.14
N GLU A 266 -6.71 8.76 11.08
CA GLU A 266 -7.20 9.58 12.17
C GLU A 266 -7.64 8.78 13.40
N TYR A 267 -8.16 7.55 13.23
CA TYR A 267 -8.53 6.71 14.36
C TYR A 267 -7.31 6.30 15.20
N LEU A 268 -6.08 6.36 14.65
CA LEU A 268 -4.89 6.00 15.42
C LEU A 268 -4.55 7.00 16.52
N TYR A 269 -4.81 8.30 16.31
CA TYR A 269 -4.26 9.35 17.18
C TYR A 269 -5.30 10.29 17.80
N LYS A 270 -6.57 10.27 17.36
CA LYS A 270 -7.63 11.09 17.94
C LYS A 270 -8.93 10.29 18.08
N THR A 271 -9.83 10.80 18.93
CA THR A 271 -11.22 10.32 18.97
C THR A 271 -11.95 10.77 17.70
N LYS A 272 -12.51 9.81 16.95
CA LYS A 272 -13.29 10.05 15.73
C LYS A 272 -14.53 9.16 15.75
N ASP A 273 -15.71 9.75 15.65
CA ASP A 273 -17.02 9.08 15.73
C ASP A 273 -17.30 8.33 17.05
N ASP A 274 -16.59 7.23 17.33
CA ASP A 274 -16.76 6.37 18.49
C ASP A 274 -15.45 6.26 19.28
N ALA A 275 -15.50 6.71 20.54
CA ALA A 275 -14.34 6.72 21.43
C ALA A 275 -13.82 5.32 21.79
N ASN A 276 -14.67 4.29 21.77
CA ASN A 276 -14.25 2.92 22.09
C ASN A 276 -13.44 2.27 20.95
N ARG A 277 -13.40 2.91 19.77
CA ARG A 277 -12.79 2.37 18.54
C ARG A 277 -11.81 3.36 17.88
N SER A 278 -11.35 4.33 18.67
CA SER A 278 -10.52 5.45 18.23
C SER A 278 -9.37 5.67 19.19
N ASN A 279 -8.49 6.61 18.85
CA ASN A 279 -7.29 6.94 19.60
C ASN A 279 -6.46 5.69 19.96
N VAL A 280 -6.30 4.81 18.97
CA VAL A 280 -5.78 3.44 19.13
C VAL A 280 -4.38 3.42 19.76
N MET A 281 -3.48 4.33 19.35
CA MET A 281 -2.13 4.40 19.95
C MET A 281 -2.20 4.70 21.45
N SER A 282 -3.07 5.62 21.86
CA SER A 282 -3.29 5.92 23.27
C SER A 282 -3.85 4.70 24.00
N ALA A 283 -4.84 4.02 23.43
CA ALA A 283 -5.49 2.88 24.05
C ALA A 283 -4.51 1.72 24.29
N PHE A 284 -3.67 1.40 23.31
CA PHE A 284 -2.79 0.22 23.33
C PHE A 284 -1.45 0.46 24.03
N PHE A 285 -0.92 1.68 24.00
CA PHE A 285 0.45 1.98 24.46
C PHE A 285 0.54 2.93 25.66
N THR A 286 -0.58 3.28 26.30
CA THR A 286 -0.57 4.01 27.59
C THR A 286 -0.67 3.03 28.76
N PRO A 287 0.38 2.90 29.61
CA PRO A 287 0.30 2.08 30.81
C PRO A 287 -0.88 2.50 31.71
N GLY A 288 -1.68 1.53 32.14
CA GLY A 288 -2.88 1.75 32.95
C GLY A 288 -4.19 1.88 32.15
N SER A 289 -4.12 1.97 30.82
CA SER A 289 -5.30 1.77 29.95
C SER A 289 -5.82 0.33 30.08
N SER A 290 -7.14 0.13 30.04
CA SER A 290 -7.76 -1.21 30.02
C SER A 290 -7.36 -2.02 28.77
N ALA A 291 -7.13 -1.31 27.66
CA ALA A 291 -6.67 -1.86 26.40
C ALA A 291 -5.14 -1.89 26.27
N TYR A 292 -4.37 -1.65 27.34
CA TYR A 292 -2.91 -1.69 27.26
C TYR A 292 -2.41 -3.09 26.88
N VAL A 293 -1.60 -3.14 25.83
CA VAL A 293 -0.99 -4.35 25.26
C VAL A 293 0.52 -4.20 25.01
N GLY A 294 1.09 -3.03 25.32
CA GLY A 294 2.51 -2.75 25.10
C GLY A 294 3.50 -3.55 25.97
N ASN A 295 3.01 -4.42 26.86
CA ASN A 295 3.80 -5.34 27.68
C ASN A 295 3.73 -6.81 27.24
N LEU A 296 2.98 -7.12 26.18
CA LEU A 296 2.89 -8.47 25.62
C LEU A 296 4.18 -8.84 24.88
N ASN A 297 4.55 -10.13 24.86
CA ASN A 297 5.83 -10.59 24.31
C ASN A 297 5.90 -10.43 22.78
N HIS A 298 4.76 -10.70 22.13
CA HIS A 298 4.56 -10.71 20.69
C HIS A 298 4.03 -9.38 20.15
N VAL A 299 3.67 -8.41 21.00
CA VAL A 299 3.32 -7.04 20.55
C VAL A 299 4.57 -6.17 20.60
N LYS A 300 5.12 -5.84 19.42
CA LYS A 300 6.21 -4.86 19.33
C LYS A 300 5.68 -3.43 19.46
N LYS A 301 6.60 -2.48 19.62
CA LYS A 301 6.30 -1.05 19.54
C LYS A 301 6.05 -0.64 18.08
N LEU A 302 4.98 -1.17 17.52
CA LEU A 302 4.58 -1.06 16.13
C LEU A 302 3.05 -1.03 16.06
N ILE A 303 2.52 -0.15 15.22
CA ILE A 303 1.10 -0.07 14.89
C ILE A 303 0.94 0.04 13.37
N CYS A 304 -0.17 -0.43 12.81
CA CYS A 304 -0.52 -0.21 11.42
C CYS A 304 -1.83 0.57 11.24
N GLY A 305 -2.01 1.11 10.03
CA GLY A 305 -3.25 1.74 9.60
C GLY A 305 -3.33 1.83 8.08
N HIS A 306 -4.51 2.21 7.61
CA HIS A 306 -4.84 2.32 6.19
C HIS A 306 -4.83 3.79 5.76
N SER A 307 -4.46 4.02 4.50
CA SER A 307 -4.33 5.38 3.96
C SER A 307 -5.62 5.96 3.38
N TYR A 308 -6.76 5.29 3.57
CA TYR A 308 -8.04 5.75 3.02
C TYR A 308 -8.56 7.01 3.70
N TRP A 309 -9.46 7.71 3.00
CA TRP A 309 -10.28 8.85 3.46
C TRP A 309 -9.51 10.13 3.84
N THR A 310 -8.19 10.01 4.01
CA THR A 310 -7.24 11.09 4.35
C THR A 310 -6.27 11.35 3.20
N ASP A 311 -6.69 10.95 2.00
CA ASP A 311 -5.96 10.99 0.75
C ASP A 311 -6.66 11.88 -0.30
N GLY A 312 -7.54 12.80 0.10
CA GLY A 312 -8.29 13.64 -0.84
C GLY A 312 -7.50 14.81 -1.48
N THR A 313 -6.47 15.33 -0.78
CA THR A 313 -5.61 16.44 -1.25
C THR A 313 -4.16 16.26 -0.80
N TRP A 314 -3.21 16.87 -1.52
CA TRP A 314 -1.79 16.89 -1.18
C TRP A 314 -1.53 17.44 0.23
N ASP A 315 -2.09 18.61 0.54
CA ASP A 315 -1.89 19.23 1.86
C ASP A 315 -2.65 18.50 2.97
N GLY A 316 -3.83 17.94 2.66
CA GLY A 316 -4.61 17.12 3.58
C GLY A 316 -3.84 15.86 3.98
N MET A 317 -3.27 15.15 3.00
CA MET A 317 -2.40 14.00 3.24
C MET A 317 -1.27 14.37 4.21
N ARG A 318 -0.52 15.43 3.89
CA ARG A 318 0.63 15.88 4.70
C ARG A 318 0.24 16.30 6.10
N SER A 319 -0.90 16.97 6.25
CA SER A 319 -1.40 17.41 7.56
C SER A 319 -1.69 16.21 8.47
N VAL A 320 -2.49 15.24 7.99
CA VAL A 320 -2.84 14.05 8.76
C VAL A 320 -1.61 13.21 9.08
N ARG A 321 -0.74 12.99 8.10
CA ARG A 321 0.47 12.16 8.27
C ARG A 321 1.48 12.77 9.25
N LYS A 322 1.55 14.11 9.35
CA LYS A 322 2.31 14.78 10.42
C LYS A 322 1.74 14.47 11.81
N GLN A 323 0.41 14.43 11.95
CA GLN A 323 -0.23 14.07 13.22
C GLN A 323 0.04 12.60 13.59
N VAL A 324 0.00 11.69 12.61
CA VAL A 324 0.38 10.28 12.80
C VAL A 324 1.83 10.19 13.29
N ALA A 325 2.78 10.84 12.61
CA ALA A 325 4.20 10.82 13.03
C ALA A 325 4.43 11.41 14.43
N GLN A 326 3.73 12.49 14.77
CA GLN A 326 3.78 13.12 16.09
C GLN A 326 3.26 12.17 17.17
N ALA A 327 2.11 11.53 16.95
CA ALA A 327 1.54 10.55 17.89
C ALA A 327 2.42 9.31 18.01
N ALA A 328 2.93 8.78 16.90
CA ALA A 328 3.86 7.66 16.88
C ALA A 328 5.12 7.95 17.72
N THR A 329 5.68 9.16 17.57
CA THR A 329 6.81 9.63 18.39
C THR A 329 6.44 9.73 19.87
N GLN A 330 5.25 10.26 20.17
CA GLN A 330 4.75 10.41 21.55
C GLN A 330 4.64 9.05 22.26
N TYR A 331 4.13 8.03 21.59
CA TYR A 331 3.99 6.68 22.15
C TYR A 331 5.21 5.77 21.92
N GLY A 332 6.20 6.26 21.17
CA GLY A 332 7.43 5.55 20.86
C GLY A 332 7.21 4.28 20.04
N VAL A 333 6.33 4.34 19.04
CA VAL A 333 5.99 3.22 18.16
C VAL A 333 6.36 3.51 16.70
N ASP A 334 6.76 2.48 15.98
CA ASP A 334 6.88 2.50 14.52
C ASP A 334 5.48 2.42 13.89
N VAL A 335 5.37 2.82 12.62
CA VAL A 335 4.10 2.84 11.88
C VAL A 335 4.24 2.09 10.56
N TRP A 336 3.30 1.20 10.28
CA TRP A 336 3.15 0.57 8.96
C TRP A 336 1.91 1.11 8.26
N GLN A 337 2.04 1.42 6.97
CA GLN A 337 0.87 1.47 6.11
C GLN A 337 0.59 0.05 5.62
N SER A 338 -0.62 -0.41 5.84
CA SER A 338 -0.96 -1.84 5.72
C SER A 338 -2.05 -2.09 4.67
N GLU A 339 -2.84 -1.10 4.32
CA GLU A 339 -3.82 -1.22 3.23
C GLU A 339 -4.12 0.11 2.55
N TRP A 340 -4.12 0.10 1.22
CA TRP A 340 -4.62 1.19 0.40
C TRP A 340 -4.98 0.73 -1.01
N SER A 341 -6.03 1.33 -1.52
CA SER A 341 -6.40 1.42 -2.92
C SER A 341 -7.24 2.70 -3.08
N MET A 342 -7.55 3.13 -4.30
CA MET A 342 -8.21 4.42 -4.53
C MET A 342 -9.74 4.35 -4.29
N LEU A 343 -10.15 4.01 -3.05
CA LEU A 343 -11.53 3.75 -2.63
C LEU A 343 -12.42 4.98 -2.56
N GLY A 344 -11.93 6.09 -1.98
CA GLY A 344 -12.76 7.27 -1.72
C GLY A 344 -13.42 7.88 -2.97
N ASP A 345 -14.33 8.81 -2.79
CA ASP A 345 -14.89 9.59 -3.91
C ASP A 345 -14.61 11.09 -3.81
N ASN A 346 -14.10 11.54 -2.66
CA ASN A 346 -13.90 12.96 -2.32
C ASN A 346 -12.49 13.46 -2.67
N TYR A 347 -11.98 13.11 -3.84
CA TYR A 347 -10.70 13.63 -4.34
C TYR A 347 -10.89 15.04 -4.90
N SER A 348 -9.95 15.94 -4.60
CA SER A 348 -10.05 17.32 -5.12
C SER A 348 -10.06 17.35 -6.64
N ASN A 349 -11.05 18.04 -7.21
CA ASN A 349 -11.19 18.23 -8.65
C ASN A 349 -10.09 19.11 -9.27
N THR A 350 -9.27 19.79 -8.45
CA THR A 350 -8.09 20.53 -8.90
C THR A 350 -6.82 19.69 -8.88
N GLU A 351 -6.81 18.56 -8.19
CA GLU A 351 -5.63 17.69 -8.03
C GLU A 351 -5.79 16.32 -8.71
N PHE A 352 -7.04 15.92 -9.00
CA PHE A 352 -7.40 14.70 -9.70
C PHE A 352 -8.49 15.01 -10.72
N VAL A 353 -8.30 14.51 -11.95
CA VAL A 353 -9.16 14.81 -13.10
C VAL A 353 -10.56 14.18 -13.05
N GLY A 354 -10.85 13.42 -11.99
CA GLY A 354 -12.07 12.67 -11.80
C GLY A 354 -12.04 11.31 -12.50
N TYR A 355 -12.78 10.33 -11.96
CA TYR A 355 -12.69 8.93 -12.38
C TYR A 355 -13.06 8.67 -13.83
N ASP A 356 -14.06 9.38 -14.35
CA ASP A 356 -14.50 9.20 -15.73
C ASP A 356 -13.38 9.58 -16.71
N ASN A 357 -12.67 10.67 -16.43
CA ASN A 357 -11.61 11.21 -17.30
C ASN A 357 -10.22 10.63 -17.01
N ALA A 358 -9.99 10.10 -15.81
CA ALA A 358 -8.67 9.61 -15.40
C ALA A 358 -8.19 8.42 -16.25
N THR A 359 -6.95 8.45 -16.69
CA THR A 359 -6.26 7.28 -17.22
C THR A 359 -5.82 6.35 -16.09
N GLU A 360 -5.37 5.13 -16.42
CA GLU A 360 -4.76 4.25 -15.41
C GLU A 360 -3.50 4.87 -14.79
N MET A 361 -2.75 5.66 -15.57
CA MET A 361 -1.56 6.34 -15.10
C MET A 361 -1.90 7.51 -14.16
N ASP A 362 -3.01 8.23 -14.36
CA ASP A 362 -3.47 9.27 -13.42
C ASP A 362 -3.78 8.68 -12.04
N ILE A 363 -4.41 7.50 -12.02
CA ILE A 363 -4.66 6.74 -10.79
C ILE A 363 -3.34 6.29 -10.15
N ALA A 364 -2.39 5.81 -10.96
CA ALA A 364 -1.08 5.39 -10.47
C ALA A 364 -0.22 6.56 -9.95
N PHE A 365 -0.31 7.75 -10.53
CA PHE A 365 0.31 8.96 -9.98
C PHE A 365 -0.28 9.33 -8.63
N TYR A 366 -1.61 9.21 -8.50
CA TYR A 366 -2.27 9.45 -7.23
C TYR A 366 -1.74 8.49 -6.15
N MET A 367 -1.60 7.21 -6.48
CA MET A 367 -0.95 6.23 -5.60
C MET A 367 0.48 6.63 -5.25
N SER A 368 1.28 7.12 -6.22
CA SER A 368 2.64 7.60 -5.93
C SER A 368 2.67 8.76 -4.93
N ARG A 369 1.69 9.68 -4.99
CA ARG A 369 1.53 10.75 -3.97
C ARG A 369 1.25 10.17 -2.59
N VAL A 370 0.38 9.16 -2.50
CA VAL A 370 0.05 8.49 -1.23
C VAL A 370 1.28 7.79 -0.66
N ILE A 371 1.95 6.94 -1.44
CA ILE A 371 3.18 6.22 -1.06
C ILE A 371 4.23 7.22 -0.56
N HIS A 372 4.51 8.27 -1.34
CA HIS A 372 5.52 9.25 -0.97
C HIS A 372 5.17 9.95 0.36
N ASN A 373 3.95 10.45 0.54
CA ASN A 373 3.59 11.13 1.78
C ASN A 373 3.55 10.18 2.99
N ASP A 374 3.12 8.92 2.81
CA ASP A 374 3.20 7.90 3.86
C ASP A 374 4.66 7.70 4.30
N LEU A 375 5.58 7.53 3.34
CA LEU A 375 7.00 7.29 3.61
C LEU A 375 7.74 8.53 4.14
N THR A 376 7.50 9.72 3.61
CA THR A 376 8.31 10.91 3.93
C THR A 376 7.74 11.77 5.04
N VAL A 377 6.42 11.72 5.26
CA VAL A 377 5.73 12.58 6.23
C VAL A 377 5.24 11.79 7.45
N ALA A 378 4.55 10.67 7.25
CA ALA A 378 4.19 9.79 8.38
C ALA A 378 5.40 8.97 8.85
N GLY A 379 6.38 8.75 7.98
CA GLY A 379 7.58 8.00 8.32
C GLY A 379 7.31 6.49 8.40
N VAL A 380 6.34 5.97 7.64
CA VAL A 380 6.01 4.54 7.70
C VAL A 380 7.19 3.69 7.22
N SER A 381 7.35 2.51 7.83
CA SER A 381 8.40 1.55 7.47
C SER A 381 7.92 0.43 6.54
N SER A 382 6.61 0.27 6.36
CA SER A 382 6.01 -0.67 5.39
C SER A 382 4.92 0.01 4.59
N TRP A 383 4.69 -0.44 3.36
CA TRP A 383 3.57 -0.01 2.53
C TRP A 383 2.97 -1.19 1.76
N SER A 384 1.67 -1.44 1.93
CA SER A 384 0.93 -2.50 1.25
C SER A 384 -0.27 -1.97 0.48
N TYR A 385 -0.34 -2.35 -0.78
CA TYR A 385 -1.57 -2.22 -1.57
C TYR A 385 -2.64 -3.17 -1.02
N TRP A 386 -3.92 -2.89 -1.27
CA TRP A 386 -4.99 -3.81 -0.94
C TRP A 386 -4.97 -5.06 -1.84
N THR A 387 -5.94 -5.22 -2.73
CA THR A 387 -6.06 -6.40 -3.59
C THR A 387 -5.00 -6.41 -4.69
N SER A 388 -4.18 -7.46 -4.71
CA SER A 388 -3.18 -7.68 -5.76
C SER A 388 -3.79 -7.84 -7.16
N MET A 389 -5.02 -8.34 -7.24
CA MET A 389 -5.74 -8.52 -8.50
C MET A 389 -7.26 -8.52 -8.30
N ASP A 390 -7.98 -8.01 -9.30
CA ASP A 390 -9.44 -8.06 -9.36
C ASP A 390 -9.94 -7.98 -10.81
N VAL A 391 -11.22 -8.24 -11.01
CA VAL A 391 -11.91 -8.03 -12.28
C VAL A 391 -12.28 -6.56 -12.41
N ALA A 392 -11.80 -5.92 -13.49
CA ALA A 392 -12.09 -4.52 -13.74
C ALA A 392 -13.57 -4.30 -14.09
N ARG A 393 -14.40 -3.83 -13.15
CA ARG A 393 -15.85 -3.65 -13.29
C ARG A 393 -16.29 -2.19 -13.09
N TRP A 394 -17.47 -1.84 -13.62
CA TRP A 394 -18.10 -0.52 -13.41
C TRP A 394 -17.21 0.69 -13.74
N GLY A 395 -16.28 0.54 -14.69
CA GLY A 395 -15.39 1.62 -15.11
C GLY A 395 -14.32 2.01 -14.08
N HIS A 396 -14.12 1.25 -13.01
CA HIS A 396 -13.14 1.59 -11.96
C HIS A 396 -11.66 1.45 -12.37
N LYS A 397 -11.38 0.95 -13.58
CA LYS A 397 -10.02 0.82 -14.14
C LYS A 397 -9.09 0.08 -13.16
N ASN A 398 -7.99 0.69 -12.74
CA ASN A 398 -7.01 0.15 -11.80
C ASN A 398 -7.11 0.77 -10.39
N ARG A 399 -8.27 1.32 -10.00
CA ARG A 399 -8.47 1.92 -8.66
C ARG A 399 -8.23 0.93 -7.52
N PHE A 400 -8.62 -0.35 -7.71
CA PHE A 400 -8.65 -1.36 -6.65
C PHE A 400 -7.75 -2.57 -6.95
N LEU A 401 -6.84 -2.48 -7.92
CA LEU A 401 -6.08 -3.65 -8.37
C LEU A 401 -4.69 -3.27 -8.89
N LEU A 402 -3.75 -4.20 -8.78
CA LEU A 402 -2.46 -4.13 -9.47
C LEU A 402 -2.53 -4.87 -10.81
N ILE A 403 -3.18 -6.04 -10.84
CA ILE A 403 -3.39 -6.85 -12.03
C ILE A 403 -4.89 -6.95 -12.32
N SER A 404 -5.29 -6.55 -13.52
CA SER A 404 -6.68 -6.66 -13.98
C SER A 404 -6.93 -8.05 -14.55
N LEU A 405 -8.04 -8.67 -14.15
CA LEU A 405 -8.47 -10.00 -14.59
C LEU A 405 -9.68 -9.88 -15.52
N VAL A 406 -9.69 -10.69 -16.57
CA VAL A 406 -10.85 -10.91 -17.44
C VAL A 406 -11.14 -12.41 -17.44
N PRO A 407 -12.06 -12.91 -16.60
CA PRO A 407 -12.44 -14.31 -16.60
C PRO A 407 -13.00 -14.75 -17.96
N GLY A 408 -12.99 -16.05 -18.24
CA GLY A 408 -13.53 -16.61 -19.48
C GLY A 408 -15.04 -16.36 -19.67
N GLY A 409 -15.77 -16.01 -18.60
CA GLY A 409 -17.17 -15.55 -18.65
C GLY A 409 -17.34 -14.07 -19.00
N GLY A 410 -16.25 -13.32 -19.13
CA GLY A 410 -16.24 -11.86 -19.28
C GLY A 410 -16.27 -11.13 -17.93
N ILE A 411 -16.37 -9.80 -17.98
CA ILE A 411 -16.34 -8.92 -16.79
C ILE A 411 -17.73 -8.52 -16.28
N ASN A 412 -18.79 -8.83 -17.03
CA ASN A 412 -20.16 -8.35 -16.79
C ASN A 412 -21.06 -9.37 -16.08
N ASP A 413 -20.50 -10.48 -15.61
CA ASP A 413 -21.22 -11.58 -14.98
C ASP A 413 -21.17 -11.53 -13.44
N ASN A 414 -20.82 -10.37 -12.86
CA ASN A 414 -20.66 -10.20 -11.41
C ASN A 414 -19.72 -11.24 -10.76
N ASN A 415 -18.65 -11.63 -11.46
CA ASN A 415 -17.69 -12.64 -11.02
C ASN A 415 -18.27 -14.07 -10.94
N ASP A 416 -19.46 -14.32 -11.50
CA ASP A 416 -20.10 -15.65 -11.52
C ASP A 416 -19.27 -16.72 -12.22
N ASN A 417 -18.28 -16.37 -13.04
CA ASN A 417 -17.37 -17.31 -13.67
C ASN A 417 -15.88 -17.00 -13.40
N ILE A 418 -15.54 -16.43 -12.24
CA ILE A 418 -14.14 -16.14 -11.87
C ILE A 418 -13.22 -17.38 -11.92
N GLU A 419 -13.74 -18.59 -11.75
CA GLU A 419 -13.03 -19.86 -11.91
C GLU A 419 -12.72 -20.22 -13.37
N LYS A 420 -13.46 -19.67 -14.34
CA LYS A 420 -13.16 -19.91 -15.75
C LYS A 420 -11.96 -19.05 -16.13
N GLU A 421 -10.83 -19.71 -16.34
CA GLU A 421 -9.61 -19.04 -16.76
C GLU A 421 -9.85 -18.17 -18.00
N GLY A 422 -9.30 -16.96 -17.97
CA GLY A 422 -9.35 -16.02 -19.08
C GLY A 422 -8.00 -15.32 -19.25
N THR A 423 -8.01 -13.99 -19.31
CA THR A 423 -6.79 -13.19 -19.52
C THR A 423 -6.52 -12.27 -18.34
N PHE A 424 -5.29 -11.76 -18.26
CA PHE A 424 -4.87 -10.81 -17.24
C PHE A 424 -4.01 -9.71 -17.85
N GLN A 425 -3.97 -8.55 -17.19
CA GLN A 425 -3.15 -7.41 -17.61
C GLN A 425 -2.56 -6.70 -16.38
N PRO A 426 -1.23 -6.58 -16.26
CA PRO A 426 -0.62 -5.70 -15.26
C PRO A 426 -0.93 -4.24 -15.60
N THR A 427 -1.39 -3.49 -14.62
CA THR A 427 -1.81 -2.08 -14.78
C THR A 427 -0.71 -1.09 -14.40
N ALA A 428 -0.95 0.20 -14.61
CA ALA A 428 0.01 1.24 -14.23
C ALA A 428 0.34 1.26 -12.72
N THR A 429 -0.62 0.93 -11.84
CA THR A 429 -0.41 0.86 -10.38
C THR A 429 0.58 -0.25 -10.02
N LEU A 430 0.58 -1.39 -10.71
CA LEU A 430 1.61 -2.42 -10.51
C LEU A 430 3.01 -1.84 -10.75
N TRP A 431 3.23 -1.22 -11.91
CA TRP A 431 4.56 -0.70 -12.28
C TRP A 431 4.99 0.52 -11.47
N VAL A 432 4.06 1.36 -11.00
CA VAL A 432 4.39 2.43 -10.06
C VAL A 432 4.74 1.87 -8.69
N LEU A 433 4.04 0.86 -8.17
CA LEU A 433 4.47 0.17 -6.94
C LEU A 433 5.83 -0.50 -7.12
N GLY A 434 6.12 -1.02 -8.31
CA GLY A 434 7.41 -1.59 -8.69
C GLY A 434 8.57 -0.59 -8.70
N ASN A 435 8.32 0.72 -8.87
CA ASN A 435 9.37 1.73 -8.70
C ASN A 435 9.89 1.76 -7.25
N TYR A 436 9.06 1.38 -6.28
CA TYR A 436 9.47 1.31 -4.88
C TYR A 436 9.91 -0.12 -4.53
N SER A 437 9.01 -1.08 -4.65
CA SER A 437 9.16 -2.46 -4.14
C SER A 437 10.33 -3.25 -4.73
N LEU A 438 10.66 -3.05 -6.01
CA LEU A 438 11.73 -3.79 -6.67
C LEU A 438 13.12 -3.34 -6.19
N PHE A 439 13.27 -2.05 -5.88
CA PHE A 439 14.57 -1.43 -5.64
C PHE A 439 14.84 -1.11 -4.17
N ILE A 440 13.80 -0.84 -3.39
CA ILE A 440 13.88 -0.52 -1.96
C ILE A 440 13.56 -1.80 -1.17
N ARG A 441 14.59 -2.60 -0.90
CA ARG A 441 14.46 -3.90 -0.23
C ARG A 441 14.35 -3.76 1.29
N PRO A 442 13.85 -4.78 2.01
CA PRO A 442 13.91 -4.79 3.47
C PRO A 442 15.32 -4.48 3.98
N GLY A 443 15.39 -3.59 4.99
CA GLY A 443 16.63 -3.08 5.55
C GLY A 443 17.15 -1.76 4.93
N TYR A 444 16.62 -1.33 3.79
CA TYR A 444 16.98 -0.02 3.22
C TYR A 444 16.57 1.10 4.18
N GLN A 445 17.46 2.04 4.42
CA GLN A 445 17.21 3.16 5.32
C GLN A 445 16.85 4.41 4.53
N ARG A 446 15.74 5.07 4.86
CA ARG A 446 15.40 6.35 4.23
C ARG A 446 16.45 7.39 4.61
N ILE A 447 16.95 8.11 3.61
CA ILE A 447 17.92 9.21 3.78
C ILE A 447 17.30 10.55 3.40
N ASN A 448 17.95 11.63 3.80
CA ASN A 448 17.47 12.97 3.56
C ASN A 448 17.61 13.37 2.10
N MET A 449 16.49 13.76 1.48
CA MET A 449 16.47 14.41 0.18
C MET A 449 15.88 15.80 0.35
N GLN A 450 16.56 16.83 -0.15
CA GLN A 450 16.04 18.20 -0.22
C GLN A 450 15.78 18.55 -1.67
N LEU A 451 14.55 18.97 -1.95
CA LEU A 451 14.12 19.52 -3.23
C LEU A 451 12.92 20.45 -2.98
N THR A 452 12.59 21.27 -3.97
CA THR A 452 11.33 22.02 -3.96
C THR A 452 10.19 21.09 -4.36
N GLU A 453 9.66 20.36 -3.37
CA GLU A 453 8.51 19.48 -3.54
C GLU A 453 7.23 20.25 -3.88
N SER A 454 6.38 19.63 -4.69
CA SER A 454 5.01 20.07 -5.01
C SER A 454 4.14 18.85 -5.33
N LEU A 455 2.82 19.06 -5.47
CA LEU A 455 1.89 18.00 -5.86
C LEU A 455 2.21 17.34 -7.22
N ASN A 456 3.01 18.00 -8.08
CA ASN A 456 3.38 17.53 -9.41
C ASN A 456 4.86 17.12 -9.54
N PHE A 457 5.70 17.38 -8.52
CA PHE A 457 7.10 17.00 -8.53
C PHE A 457 7.59 16.75 -7.10
N PHE A 458 7.93 15.51 -6.81
CA PHE A 458 8.39 15.07 -5.48
C PHE A 458 9.30 13.85 -5.61
N GLY A 459 10.09 13.56 -4.57
CA GLY A 459 10.97 12.41 -4.56
C GLY A 459 11.51 12.07 -3.18
N SER A 460 12.03 10.86 -3.05
CA SER A 460 12.64 10.36 -1.81
C SER A 460 13.78 9.40 -2.12
N ALA A 461 14.72 9.23 -1.18
CA ALA A 461 15.88 8.36 -1.35
C ALA A 461 16.13 7.43 -0.16
N TRP A 462 16.79 6.32 -0.45
CA TRP A 462 17.10 5.24 0.49
C TRP A 462 18.50 4.70 0.24
N LEU A 463 19.21 4.42 1.33
CA LEU A 463 20.54 3.82 1.35
C LEU A 463 20.41 2.31 1.60
N SER A 464 21.11 1.49 0.84
CA SER A 464 21.17 0.05 1.07
C SER A 464 21.81 -0.27 2.43
N PRO A 465 21.46 -1.40 3.07
CA PRO A 465 22.07 -1.80 4.35
C PRO A 465 23.61 -1.89 4.28
N GLN A 466 24.16 -2.21 3.11
CA GLN A 466 25.59 -2.33 2.87
C GLN A 466 26.27 -0.98 2.61
N GLY A 467 25.51 0.09 2.36
CA GLY A 467 26.04 1.41 2.01
C GLY A 467 26.67 1.48 0.61
N ASP A 468 26.43 0.47 -0.22
CA ASP A 468 26.98 0.31 -1.58
C ASP A 468 26.03 0.80 -2.69
N LYS A 469 24.78 1.13 -2.33
CA LYS A 469 23.75 1.62 -3.26
C LYS A 469 22.89 2.69 -2.62
N ILE A 470 22.55 3.69 -3.40
CA ILE A 470 21.46 4.62 -3.11
C ILE A 470 20.38 4.43 -4.18
N VAL A 471 19.14 4.40 -3.74
CA VAL A 471 17.96 4.38 -4.61
C VAL A 471 17.19 5.66 -4.36
N ALA A 472 16.78 6.35 -5.41
CA ALA A 472 15.89 7.50 -5.35
C ALA A 472 14.68 7.25 -6.24
N VAL A 473 13.48 7.62 -5.79
CA VAL A 473 12.25 7.53 -6.59
C VAL A 473 11.68 8.92 -6.72
N PHE A 474 11.49 9.36 -7.97
CA PHE A 474 10.92 10.66 -8.31
C PHE A 474 9.61 10.47 -9.06
N THR A 475 8.66 11.36 -8.81
CA THR A 475 7.44 11.49 -9.61
C THR A 475 7.44 12.86 -10.27
N ASN A 476 7.35 12.89 -11.60
CA ASN A 476 7.21 14.09 -12.40
C ASN A 476 5.87 14.01 -13.15
N MET A 477 4.87 14.74 -12.68
CA MET A 477 3.56 14.84 -13.33
C MET A 477 3.45 16.06 -14.25
N SER A 478 4.56 16.77 -14.49
CA SER A 478 4.56 17.91 -15.40
C SER A 478 4.68 17.46 -16.86
N SER A 479 4.27 18.32 -17.78
CA SER A 479 4.37 18.09 -19.23
C SER A 479 5.79 18.32 -19.80
N LYS A 480 6.78 18.58 -18.95
CA LYS A 480 8.18 18.77 -19.35
C LYS A 480 9.06 17.75 -18.66
N ASN A 481 10.15 17.39 -19.35
CA ASN A 481 11.18 16.58 -18.73
C ASN A 481 11.84 17.39 -17.60
N VAL A 482 12.35 16.71 -16.58
CA VAL A 482 13.10 17.32 -15.48
C VAL A 482 14.54 16.84 -15.56
N ARG A 483 15.49 17.78 -15.64
CA ARG A 483 16.92 17.50 -15.50
C ARG A 483 17.31 17.73 -14.05
N LEU A 484 17.90 16.74 -13.40
CA LEU A 484 18.34 16.87 -12.00
C LEU A 484 19.71 17.50 -11.96
N SER A 485 19.85 18.55 -11.14
CA SER A 485 21.14 19.11 -10.73
C SER A 485 21.37 18.66 -9.29
N GLU A 486 22.19 17.63 -9.14
CA GLU A 486 22.30 16.85 -7.91
C GLU A 486 23.50 17.28 -7.06
N THR A 487 23.29 17.37 -5.75
CA THR A 487 24.34 17.49 -4.75
C THR A 487 24.32 16.24 -3.87
N HIS A 488 25.46 15.55 -3.80
CA HIS A 488 25.62 14.33 -3.01
C HIS A 488 26.36 14.64 -1.70
N GLU A 489 25.72 14.37 -0.56
CA GLU A 489 26.30 14.63 0.76
C GLU A 489 26.40 13.34 1.59
N GLY A 490 27.56 13.08 2.20
CA GLY A 490 27.76 11.92 3.06
C GLY A 490 27.74 10.56 2.34
N TRP A 491 27.88 10.55 1.01
CA TRP A 491 28.00 9.32 0.24
C TRP A 491 29.37 8.69 0.52
N SER A 492 29.43 7.36 0.58
CA SER A 492 30.68 6.61 0.81
C SER A 492 31.69 6.82 -0.31
N ASN A 493 31.18 6.92 -1.55
CA ASN A 493 31.93 7.07 -2.79
C ASN A 493 31.03 7.75 -3.85
N GLU A 494 31.65 8.25 -4.92
CA GLU A 494 30.90 8.69 -6.10
C GLU A 494 30.22 7.52 -6.80
N ALA A 495 29.08 7.78 -7.44
CA ALA A 495 28.37 6.76 -8.20
C ALA A 495 29.24 6.24 -9.36
N THR A 496 29.43 4.93 -9.39
CA THR A 496 30.21 4.25 -10.44
C THR A 496 29.34 3.81 -11.62
N SER A 497 28.04 3.71 -11.39
CA SER A 497 27.03 3.63 -12.45
C SER A 497 25.69 4.13 -11.92
N ILE A 498 24.92 4.72 -12.82
CA ILE A 498 23.58 5.22 -12.54
C ILE A 498 22.64 4.58 -13.56
N ARG A 499 21.61 3.90 -13.06
CA ARG A 499 20.53 3.33 -13.87
C ARG A 499 19.21 3.99 -13.50
N THR A 500 18.35 4.21 -14.49
CA THR A 500 16.99 4.66 -14.28
C THR A 500 16.00 3.58 -14.70
N TYR A 501 14.85 3.54 -14.05
CA TYR A 501 13.73 2.66 -14.37
C TYR A 501 12.48 3.52 -14.42
N THR A 502 11.98 3.75 -15.63
CA THR A 502 10.91 4.72 -15.87
C THR A 502 9.58 4.03 -16.12
N THR A 503 8.53 4.47 -15.42
CA THR A 503 7.13 4.11 -15.67
C THR A 503 6.37 5.33 -16.17
N THR A 504 5.71 5.18 -17.32
CA THR A 504 4.79 6.15 -17.93
C THR A 504 3.54 5.41 -18.40
N ASN A 505 2.64 6.08 -19.13
CA ASN A 505 1.52 5.39 -19.78
C ASN A 505 1.96 4.33 -20.83
N SER A 506 3.20 4.39 -21.32
CA SER A 506 3.74 3.43 -22.31
C SER A 506 4.96 2.65 -21.84
N LYS A 507 5.66 3.12 -20.80
CA LYS A 507 6.84 2.46 -20.22
C LYS A 507 6.50 1.74 -18.94
N LYS A 508 7.07 0.55 -18.75
CA LYS A 508 6.82 -0.35 -17.63
C LYS A 508 8.15 -0.66 -16.96
N LEU A 509 8.58 0.19 -16.02
CA LEU A 509 9.92 0.14 -15.41
C LEU A 509 11.05 -0.02 -16.45
N THR A 510 10.97 0.73 -17.55
CA THR A 510 11.93 0.60 -18.64
C THR A 510 13.29 1.11 -18.19
N GLU A 511 14.30 0.23 -18.26
CA GLU A 511 15.66 0.57 -17.86
C GLU A 511 16.35 1.52 -18.86
N ALA A 512 17.12 2.47 -18.33
CA ALA A 512 18.15 3.19 -19.08
C ALA A 512 19.41 3.37 -18.23
N THR A 513 20.56 3.58 -18.89
CA THR A 513 21.82 3.94 -18.23
C THR A 513 22.07 5.43 -18.44
N VAL A 514 22.47 6.14 -17.38
CA VAL A 514 22.92 7.53 -17.49
C VAL A 514 24.41 7.52 -17.80
N SER A 515 24.81 8.21 -18.88
CA SER A 515 26.22 8.21 -19.31
C SER A 515 27.08 8.98 -18.30
N ALA A 516 28.37 8.64 -18.22
CA ALA A 516 29.29 9.35 -17.35
C ALA A 516 29.34 10.85 -17.69
N GLY A 517 29.12 11.69 -16.68
CA GLY A 517 29.11 13.15 -16.84
C GLY A 517 27.79 13.73 -17.36
N GLU A 518 26.77 12.91 -17.60
CA GLU A 518 25.40 13.37 -17.90
C GLU A 518 24.57 13.48 -16.62
N SER A 519 23.63 14.42 -16.62
CA SER A 519 22.64 14.58 -15.55
C SER A 519 21.52 13.56 -15.68
N VAL A 520 20.92 13.16 -14.56
CA VAL A 520 19.71 12.32 -14.57
C VAL A 520 18.56 13.10 -15.20
N LEU A 521 17.92 12.50 -16.21
CA LEU A 521 16.74 13.04 -16.88
C LEU A 521 15.50 12.23 -16.50
N LEU A 522 14.51 12.91 -15.92
CA LEU A 522 13.20 12.36 -15.60
C LEU A 522 12.22 12.77 -16.69
N GLU A 523 11.53 11.81 -17.29
CA GLU A 523 10.56 12.11 -18.35
C GLU A 523 9.36 12.88 -17.80
N ALA A 524 8.73 13.70 -18.66
CA ALA A 524 7.40 14.23 -18.42
C ALA A 524 6.43 13.09 -18.11
N GLU A 525 5.46 13.35 -17.22
CA GLU A 525 4.41 12.37 -16.86
C GLU A 525 5.00 10.98 -16.57
N SER A 526 5.92 10.91 -15.60
CA SER A 526 6.61 9.68 -15.23
C SER A 526 6.80 9.50 -13.72
N VAL A 527 6.91 8.23 -13.32
CA VAL A 527 7.57 7.83 -12.06
C VAL A 527 8.88 7.16 -12.45
N THR A 528 9.99 7.63 -11.90
CA THR A 528 11.32 7.13 -12.25
C THR A 528 12.08 6.75 -10.99
N THR A 529 12.59 5.52 -10.97
CA THR A 529 13.55 5.08 -9.95
C THR A 529 14.96 5.24 -10.49
N VAL A 530 15.84 5.85 -9.70
CA VAL A 530 17.26 6.04 -10.00
C VAL A 530 18.06 5.19 -9.03
N VAL A 531 18.94 4.34 -9.55
CA VAL A 531 19.81 3.46 -8.77
C VAL A 531 21.25 3.88 -8.98
N TYR A 532 21.87 4.42 -7.92
CA TYR A 532 23.27 4.82 -7.88
C TYR A 532 24.08 3.71 -7.20
N ASN A 533 25.05 3.12 -7.91
CA ASN A 533 25.95 2.11 -7.34
C ASN A 533 27.26 2.78 -6.88
N LEU A 534 27.59 2.72 -5.59
CA LEU A 534 28.67 3.50 -4.98
C LEU A 534 30.03 2.78 -4.93
N LYS A 535 30.07 1.44 -5.09
CA LYS A 535 31.23 0.55 -4.85
C LYS A 535 31.63 0.38 -3.39
#